data_AF-A0A8S7SI52-F1
#
_entry.id   AF-A0A8S7SI52-F1
#
_cell.length_a   1.000
_cell.length_b   1.000
_cell.length_c   1.000
_cell.angle_alpha   90.00
_cell.angle_beta   90.00
_cell.angle_gamma   90.00
#
_symmetry.space_group_name_H-M   'P 1'
#
loop_
_entity.id
_entity.type
_entity.pdbx_description
1 polymer ?
#
loop_
_entity_poly.entity_id
_entity_poly.type
_entity_poly.pdbx_seq_one_letter_code
_entity_poly.pdbx_strand_id
1 'polypeptide(L)' 'MSGKFRFSRRSEKNLEGVKPQLVAVVRRALELTEVDFGITEGLRTKERQKQLVAEG' A
#
# COMPACT_ATOMS: atom_id res chain seq x y z
N MET A 1 3.96 -8.28 -23.63
CA MET A 1 4.26 -9.24 -22.55
C MET A 1 3.83 -8.61 -21.23
N SER A 2 2.57 -8.78 -20.81
CA SER A 2 2.14 -8.27 -19.50
C SER A 2 2.65 -9.26 -18.44
N GLY A 3 3.84 -9.02 -17.92
CA GLY A 3 4.27 -9.64 -16.67
C GLY A 3 3.33 -9.12 -15.59
N LYS A 4 2.53 -10.00 -14.99
CA LYS A 4 1.60 -9.64 -13.92
C LYS A 4 2.41 -8.96 -12.80
N PHE A 5 2.16 -7.67 -12.55
CA PHE A 5 2.86 -6.91 -11.50
C PHE A 5 2.67 -7.60 -10.14
N ARG A 6 3.68 -7.49 -9.27
CA ARG A 6 3.66 -8.10 -7.94
C ARG A 6 4.17 -7.09 -6.94
N PHE A 7 3.49 -7.01 -5.79
CA PHE A 7 3.97 -6.20 -4.70
C PHE A 7 5.34 -6.67 -4.21
N SER A 8 6.24 -5.72 -4.01
CA SER A 8 7.54 -5.97 -3.38
C SER A 8 7.36 -6.39 -1.92
N ARG A 9 8.38 -7.00 -1.32
CA ARG A 9 8.37 -7.33 0.12
C ARG A 9 8.03 -6.13 1.01
N ARG A 10 8.48 -4.93 0.63
CA ARG A 10 8.17 -3.69 1.34
C ARG A 10 6.67 -3.37 1.28
N SER A 11 6.05 -3.53 0.11
CA SER A 11 4.62 -3.28 -0.07
C SER A 11 3.78 -4.30 0.70
N GLU A 12 4.15 -5.58 0.67
CA GLU A 12 3.46 -6.61 1.47
C GLU A 12 3.56 -6.32 2.97
N LYS A 13 4.75 -5.94 3.47
CA LYS A 13 4.92 -5.53 4.87
C LYS A 13 4.05 -4.33 5.24
N ASN A 14 3.95 -3.34 4.35
CA ASN A 14 3.10 -2.17 4.58
C ASN A 14 1.60 -2.51 4.61
N LEU A 15 1.17 -3.62 4.01
CA LEU A 15 -0.22 -4.07 4.04
C LEU A 15 -0.57 -4.87 5.32
N GLU A 16 0.41 -5.24 6.14
CA GLU A 16 0.18 -5.95 7.40
C GLU A 16 -0.69 -5.11 8.36
N GLY A 17 -1.78 -5.71 8.86
CA GLY A 17 -2.72 -5.06 9.78
C GLY A 17 -3.71 -4.09 9.12
N VAL A 18 -3.57 -3.77 7.84
CA VAL A 18 -4.57 -3.01 7.09
C VAL A 18 -5.85 -3.83 6.96
N LYS A 19 -7.02 -3.16 6.95
CA LYS A 19 -8.32 -3.82 6.81
C LYS A 19 -8.32 -4.78 5.61
N PRO A 20 -8.70 -6.07 5.78
CA PRO A 20 -8.62 -7.08 4.72
C PRO A 20 -9.33 -6.69 3.42
N GLN A 21 -10.44 -5.97 3.51
CA GLN A 21 -11.19 -5.48 2.35
C GLN A 21 -10.37 -4.49 1.50
N LEU A 22 -9.60 -3.59 2.13
CA LEU A 22 -8.73 -2.67 1.40
C LEU A 22 -7.55 -3.41 0.76
N VAL A 23 -6.99 -4.42 1.45
CA VAL A 23 -5.92 -5.27 0.89
C VAL A 23 -6.41 -6.00 -0.37
N ALA A 24 -7.64 -6.52 -0.36
CA ALA A 24 -8.24 -7.15 -1.53
C ALA A 24 -8.40 -6.17 -2.71
N VAL A 25 -8.85 -4.93 -2.43
CA VAL A 25 -9.00 -3.88 -3.45
C VAL A 25 -7.67 -3.52 -4.09
N VAL A 26 -6.61 -3.25 -3.32
CA VAL A 26 -5.30 -2.87 -3.89
C VAL A 26 -4.64 -4.01 -4.66
N ARG A 27 -4.80 -5.26 -4.20
CA ARG A 27 -4.34 -6.43 -4.95
C ARG A 27 -5.06 -6.55 -6.28
N ARG A 28 -6.38 -6.34 -6.31
CA ARG A 28 -7.16 -6.32 -7.56
C ARG A 28 -6.73 -5.15 -8.47
N ALA A 29 -6.48 -3.97 -7.91
CA ALA A 29 -6.00 -2.83 -8.68
C ALA A 29 -4.66 -3.12 -9.37
N LEU A 30 -3.75 -3.84 -8.72
CA LEU A 30 -2.46 -4.24 -9.30
C LEU A 30 -2.61 -5.24 -10.47
N GLU A 31 -3.67 -6.05 -10.48
CA GLU A 31 -3.97 -6.93 -11.62
C GLU A 31 -4.57 -6.20 -12.82
N LEU A 32 -5.22 -5.07 -12.58
CA LEU A 32 -5.99 -4.33 -13.58
C LEU A 32 -5.22 -3.15 -14.19
N THR A 33 -4.27 -2.60 -13.44
CA THR A 33 -3.52 -1.41 -13.83
C THR A 33 -2.60 -1.68 -15.03
N GLU A 34 -2.48 -0.69 -15.92
CA GLU A 34 -1.47 -0.66 -16.97
C GLU A 34 -0.11 -0.17 -16.46
N VAL A 35 -0.08 0.43 -15.26
CA VAL A 35 1.10 1.04 -14.64
C VAL A 35 1.38 0.39 -13.29
N ASP A 36 2.62 -0.04 -13.08
CA ASP A 36 3.05 -0.62 -11.80
C ASP A 36 2.96 0.39 -10.65
N PHE A 37 2.60 -0.08 -9.46
CA PHE A 37 2.59 0.76 -8.27
C PHE A 37 2.93 -0.04 -7.00
N GLY A 38 3.46 0.66 -6.01
CA GLY A 38 3.82 0.11 -4.71
C GLY A 38 3.09 0.78 -3.56
N ILE A 39 3.07 0.11 -2.40
CA ILE A 39 2.47 0.64 -1.18
C ILE A 39 3.57 1.31 -0.34
N THR A 40 3.46 2.62 -0.12
CA THR A 40 4.46 3.43 0.61
C THR A 40 4.23 3.46 2.12
N GLU A 41 2.96 3.56 2.54
CA GLU A 41 2.51 3.56 3.93
C GLU A 41 1.15 2.81 4.01
N GLY A 42 0.96 1.99 5.04
CA GLY A 42 -0.31 1.33 5.31
C GLY A 42 -0.95 1.86 6.59
N LEU A 43 -0.80 1.13 7.69
CA LEU A 43 -1.20 1.65 9.00
C LEU A 43 -0.28 2.78 9.46
N ARG A 44 -0.89 3.80 10.06
CA ARG A 44 -0.19 4.96 10.61
C ARG A 44 -0.23 4.96 12.13
N THR A 45 0.93 5.20 12.76
CA THR A 45 1.02 5.37 14.21
C THR A 45 0.55 6.77 14.63
N LYS A 46 0.18 6.93 15.90
CA LYS A 46 -0.24 8.24 16.42
C LYS A 46 0.89 9.27 16.34
N GLU A 47 2.12 8.82 16.57
CA GLU A 47 3.33 9.63 16.52
C GLU A 47 3.60 10.14 15.11
N ARG A 48 3.50 9.24 14.10
CA ARG A 48 3.64 9.61 12.69
C ARG A 48 2.56 10.58 12.26
N GLN A 49 1.32 10.38 12.73
CA GLN A 49 0.23 11.32 12.46
C GLN A 49 0.50 12.71 13.07
N LYS A 50 0.99 12.79 14.32
CA LYS A 50 1.37 14.06 14.94
C LYS A 50 2.49 14.77 14.18
N GLN A 51 3.50 14.01 13.73
CA GLN A 51 4.58 14.54 12.91
C GLN A 51 4.03 15.16 11.62
N LEU A 52 3.18 14.43 10.88
CA LEU A 52 2.62 14.93 9.62
C LEU A 52 1.77 16.19 9.80
N VAL A 53 1.01 16.28 10.90
CA VAL A 53 0.22 17.48 11.24
C VAL A 53 1.12 18.68 11.60
N ALA A 54 2.29 18.44 12.19
CA ALA A 54 3.25 19.51 12.48
C ALA A 54 4.00 19.97 11.21
N GLU A 55 4.10 19.11 10.20
CA GLU A 55 4.74 19.40 8.90
C GLU A 55 3.84 20.21 7.94
N GLY A 56 2.53 20.28 8.18
CA GLY A 56 1.56 21.12 7.46
C GLY A 56 0.33 20.37 6.96
#